data_AF-A0A355C3B1-F1
#
_entry.id   AF-A0A355C3B1-F1
#
_cell.length_a   1.000
_cell.length_b   1.000
_cell.length_c   1.000
_cell.angle_alpha   90.00
_cell.angle_beta   90.00
_cell.angle_gamma   90.00
#
_symmetry.space_group_name_H-M   'P 1'
#
loop_
_entity.id
_entity.type
_entity.pdbx_description
1 polymer ?
#
loop_
_entity_poly.entity_id
_entity_poly.type
_entity_poly.pdbx_seq_one_letter_code
_entity_poly.pdbx_strand_id
1 'polypeptide(L)'
;GVRYAGITHFGHNQFGDSSNPNTEAGEVEAPNGGLTDKGRALVSMLNRSGIMVDVSHASRDVMMQAAALSTAPIIASHSGVKAIADSPR
;
A
#
# COMPACT_ATOMS: atom_id res chain seq x y z
N GLY A 1 -0.47 -14.91 -16.14
CA GLY A 1 -0.04 -13.50 -16.16
C GLY A 1 -0.44 -12.81 -14.86
N VAL A 2 0.19 -11.69 -14.50
CA VAL A 2 -0.11 -10.92 -13.27
C VAL A 2 -1.52 -10.32 -13.35
N ARG A 3 -2.29 -10.37 -12.24
CA ARG A 3 -3.69 -9.89 -12.16
C ARG A 3 -4.01 -9.03 -10.93
N TYR A 4 -3.13 -9.01 -9.94
CA TYR A 4 -3.11 -8.00 -8.88
C TYR A 4 -1.66 -7.70 -8.51
N ALA A 5 -1.41 -6.55 -7.88
CA ALA A 5 -0.09 -6.18 -7.39
C ALA A 5 -0.21 -5.38 -6.09
N GLY A 6 0.63 -5.73 -5.11
CA GLY A 6 0.80 -4.98 -3.88
C GLY A 6 1.64 -3.72 -4.08
N ILE A 7 1.34 -2.66 -3.34
CA ILE A 7 2.10 -1.40 -3.40
C ILE A 7 3.40 -1.50 -2.56
N THR A 8 3.31 -2.11 -1.39
CA THR A 8 4.42 -2.29 -0.44
C THR A 8 4.45 -3.71 0.14
N HIS A 9 5.48 -4.02 0.92
CA HIS A 9 5.58 -5.21 1.76
C HIS A 9 6.12 -4.77 3.15
N PHE A 10 7.00 -5.52 3.79
CA PHE A 10 7.80 -5.01 4.92
C PHE A 10 8.79 -3.95 4.45
N GLY A 11 8.83 -2.83 5.16
CA GLY A 11 9.66 -1.67 4.84
C GLY A 11 9.10 -0.75 3.77
N HIS A 12 9.51 0.50 3.82
CA HIS A 12 9.17 1.51 2.83
C HIS A 12 9.79 1.18 1.47
N ASN A 13 9.18 1.69 0.40
CA ASN A 13 9.79 1.60 -0.92
C ASN A 13 9.53 2.88 -1.73
N GLN A 14 10.03 2.90 -2.95
CA GLN A 14 9.89 4.03 -3.87
C GLN A 14 8.45 4.42 -4.22
N PHE A 15 7.46 3.58 -3.92
CA PHE A 15 6.04 3.79 -4.23
C PHE A 15 5.23 4.29 -3.03
N GLY A 16 5.64 4.00 -1.80
CA GLY A 16 4.95 4.52 -0.62
C GLY A 16 5.35 3.87 0.69
N ASP A 17 4.60 4.25 1.73
CA ASP A 17 4.86 3.84 3.09
C ASP A 17 4.26 2.47 3.44
N SER A 18 5.01 1.62 4.16
CA SER A 18 4.55 0.34 4.69
C SER A 18 3.89 0.51 6.06
N SER A 19 2.97 -0.39 6.42
CA SER A 19 2.47 -0.55 7.79
C SER A 19 3.53 -1.05 8.77
N ASN A 20 4.63 -1.61 8.25
CA ASN A 20 5.70 -2.21 9.03
C ASN A 20 7.05 -1.66 8.54
N PRO A 21 7.44 -0.44 8.96
CA PRO A 21 8.76 0.11 8.65
C PRO A 21 9.88 -0.82 9.13
N ASN A 22 10.97 -0.90 8.36
CA ASN A 22 12.15 -1.65 8.74
C ASN A 22 13.05 -0.82 9.67
N THR A 23 12.75 -0.86 10.96
CA THR A 23 13.48 -0.10 11.98
C THR A 23 14.95 -0.51 12.11
N GLU A 24 15.30 -1.77 11.79
CA GLU A 24 16.70 -2.24 11.78
C GLU A 24 17.52 -1.58 10.67
N ALA A 25 16.87 -1.25 9.55
CA ALA A 25 17.46 -0.49 8.46
C ALA A 25 17.39 1.04 8.66
N GLY A 26 16.91 1.49 9.84
CA GLY A 26 16.79 2.91 10.18
C GLY A 26 15.59 3.61 9.55
N GLU A 27 14.57 2.87 9.09
CA GLU A 27 13.34 3.47 8.60
C GLU A 27 12.53 4.12 9.73
N VAL A 28 12.04 5.33 9.47
CA VAL A 28 11.15 6.08 10.37
C VAL A 28 9.71 5.85 9.99
N GLU A 29 8.77 6.18 10.87
CA GLU A 29 7.36 6.05 10.58
C GLU A 29 6.91 7.09 9.52
N ALA A 30 6.25 6.61 8.47
CA ALA A 30 5.56 7.40 7.44
C ALA A 30 6.38 8.54 6.77
N PRO A 31 7.58 8.26 6.21
CA PRO A 31 8.45 9.30 5.63
C PRO A 31 7.85 10.03 4.43
N ASN A 32 6.87 9.43 3.74
CA ASN A 32 6.24 10.02 2.55
C ASN A 32 4.82 10.54 2.84
N GLY A 33 4.27 10.28 4.03
CA GLY A 33 2.86 10.56 4.34
C GLY A 33 1.89 9.81 3.42
N GLY A 34 2.23 8.58 3.00
CA GLY A 34 1.41 7.76 2.12
C GLY A 34 2.08 7.43 0.77
N LEU A 35 1.35 7.65 -0.33
CA LEU A 35 1.84 7.37 -1.69
C LEU A 35 2.81 8.45 -2.16
N THR A 36 3.95 8.03 -2.70
CA THR A 36 4.82 8.92 -3.49
C THR A 36 4.20 9.23 -4.85
N ASP A 37 4.77 10.17 -5.60
CA ASP A 37 4.36 10.42 -6.98
C ASP A 37 4.50 9.18 -7.87
N LYS A 38 5.56 8.39 -7.66
CA LYS A 38 5.73 7.09 -8.33
C LYS A 38 4.63 6.10 -7.94
N GLY A 39 4.21 6.09 -6.67
CA GLY A 39 3.08 5.29 -6.20
C GLY A 39 1.75 5.67 -6.85
N ARG A 40 1.47 6.97 -6.96
CA ARG A 40 0.27 7.46 -7.66
C ARG A 40 0.27 7.06 -9.14
N ALA A 41 1.43 7.17 -9.80
CA ALA A 41 1.61 6.70 -11.17
C ALA A 41 1.42 5.19 -11.31
N LEU A 42 1.91 4.41 -10.32
CA LEU A 42 1.72 2.96 -10.26
C LEU A 42 0.23 2.59 -10.18
N VAL A 43 -0.53 3.18 -9.24
CA VAL A 43 -1.99 2.95 -9.11
C VAL A 43 -2.70 3.19 -10.46
N SER A 44 -2.41 4.32 -11.09
CA SER A 44 -2.99 4.67 -12.40
C SER A 44 -2.62 3.66 -13.49
N MET A 45 -1.38 3.16 -13.50
CA MET A 45 -0.91 2.15 -14.45
C MET A 45 -1.60 0.80 -14.22
N LEU A 46 -1.79 0.39 -12.97
CA LEU A 46 -2.47 -0.86 -12.61
C LEU A 46 -3.93 -0.83 -13.07
N ASN A 47 -4.65 0.28 -12.83
CA ASN A 47 -6.01 0.45 -13.31
C ASN A 47 -6.10 0.38 -14.85
N ARG A 48 -5.21 1.09 -15.58
CA ARG A 48 -5.16 1.02 -17.06
C ARG A 48 -4.87 -0.38 -17.59
N SER A 49 -4.13 -1.17 -16.83
CA SER A 49 -3.73 -2.54 -17.23
C SER A 49 -4.73 -3.61 -16.83
N GLY A 50 -5.82 -3.25 -16.13
CA GLY A 50 -6.77 -4.22 -15.58
C GLY A 50 -6.15 -5.11 -14.49
N ILE A 51 -5.20 -4.56 -13.72
CA ILE A 51 -4.56 -5.23 -12.59
C ILE A 51 -5.13 -4.63 -11.30
N MET A 52 -5.60 -5.48 -10.39
CA MET A 52 -6.15 -5.03 -9.10
C MET A 52 -5.04 -4.46 -8.21
N VAL A 53 -5.35 -3.37 -7.51
CA VAL A 53 -4.45 -2.74 -6.54
C VAL A 53 -4.65 -3.42 -5.18
N ASP A 54 -3.59 -4.02 -4.64
CA ASP A 54 -3.60 -4.63 -3.31
C ASP A 54 -2.92 -3.72 -2.28
N VAL A 55 -3.65 -3.42 -1.21
CA VAL A 55 -3.20 -2.54 -0.10
C VAL A 55 -2.74 -3.32 1.13
N SER A 56 -2.66 -4.64 1.01
CA SER A 56 -1.94 -5.47 1.97
C SER A 56 -0.51 -4.94 2.20
N HIS A 57 -0.11 -4.75 3.47
CA HIS A 57 1.16 -4.17 3.94
C HIS A 57 1.33 -2.67 3.72
N ALA A 58 0.37 -2.00 3.11
CA ALA A 58 0.40 -0.56 2.96
C ALA A 58 0.13 0.12 4.31
N SER A 59 0.76 1.27 4.56
CA SER A 59 0.34 2.12 5.65
C SER A 59 -1.11 2.55 5.48
N ARG A 60 -1.76 2.97 6.56
CA ARG A 60 -3.14 3.48 6.51
C ARG A 60 -3.29 4.61 5.48
N ASP A 61 -2.32 5.51 5.40
CA ASP A 61 -2.38 6.62 4.46
C ASP A 61 -2.23 6.17 3.00
N VAL A 62 -1.33 5.21 2.72
CA VAL A 62 -1.25 4.60 1.38
C VAL A 62 -2.57 3.93 1.01
N MET A 63 -3.16 3.13 1.91
CA MET A 63 -4.44 2.47 1.67
C MET A 63 -5.56 3.46 1.36
N MET A 64 -5.71 4.52 2.16
CA MET A 64 -6.75 5.54 1.96
C MET A 64 -6.52 6.33 0.66
N GLN A 65 -5.27 6.67 0.35
CA GLN A 65 -4.93 7.39 -0.89
C GLN A 65 -5.11 6.52 -2.13
N ALA A 66 -4.75 5.23 -2.05
CA ALA A 66 -4.99 4.27 -3.13
C ALA A 66 -6.49 4.06 -3.37
N ALA A 67 -7.30 3.96 -2.30
CA ALA A 67 -8.75 3.88 -2.40
C ALA A 67 -9.37 5.12 -3.06
N ALA A 68 -8.86 6.31 -2.73
CA ALA A 68 -9.34 7.57 -3.31
C ALA A 68 -8.90 7.77 -4.77
N LEU A 69 -7.71 7.29 -5.13
CA LEU A 69 -7.13 7.47 -6.47
C LEU A 69 -7.58 6.40 -7.46
N SER A 70 -7.78 5.16 -7.00
CA SER A 70 -8.08 4.03 -7.87
C SER A 70 -9.45 4.18 -8.55
N THR A 71 -9.50 3.98 -9.87
CA THR A 71 -10.75 4.03 -10.65
C THR A 71 -11.48 2.68 -10.70
N ALA A 72 -10.98 1.68 -9.96
CA ALA A 72 -11.55 0.35 -9.82
C ALA A 72 -11.43 -0.10 -8.34
N PRO A 73 -12.21 -1.12 -7.89
CA PRO A 73 -12.09 -1.64 -6.53
C PRO A 73 -10.65 -2.03 -6.19
N ILE A 74 -10.20 -1.58 -5.02
CA ILE A 74 -8.96 -2.08 -4.41
C ILE A 74 -9.25 -3.34 -3.61
N ILE A 75 -8.21 -4.12 -3.31
CA ILE A 75 -8.32 -5.31 -2.46
C ILE A 75 -7.34 -5.22 -1.29
N ALA A 76 -7.66 -5.91 -0.20
CA ALA A 76 -6.71 -6.24 0.85
C ALA A 76 -6.60 -7.76 0.88
N SER A 77 -5.68 -8.31 0.07
CA SER A 77 -5.60 -9.77 -0.18
C SER A 77 -5.38 -10.62 1.07
N HIS A 78 -4.72 -10.07 2.11
CA HIS A 78 -4.52 -10.74 3.39
C HIS A 78 -4.36 -9.72 4.52
N SER A 79 -5.43 -9.29 5.17
CA SER A 79 -5.36 -8.31 6.28
C SER A 79 -6.26 -8.71 7.44
N GLY A 80 -5.95 -8.20 8.64
CA GLY A 80 -6.73 -8.44 9.85
C GLY A 80 -7.77 -7.34 10.12
N VAL A 81 -8.51 -7.52 11.23
CA VAL A 81 -9.42 -6.50 11.76
C VAL A 81 -8.83 -5.97 13.07
N LYS A 82 -8.52 -4.67 13.10
CA LYS A 82 -7.87 -4.01 14.26
C LYS A 82 -8.63 -4.19 15.58
N ALA A 83 -9.97 -4.24 15.53
CA ALA A 83 -10.80 -4.44 16.72
C ALA A 83 -10.68 -5.86 17.32
N ILE A 84 -10.16 -6.84 16.57
CA ILE A 84 -9.94 -8.22 17.03
C ILE A 84 -8.49 -8.42 17.49
N ALA A 85 -7.54 -7.87 16.76
CA ALA A 85 -6.13 -7.86 17.13
C ALA A 85 -5.51 -6.51 16.78
N ASP A 86 -4.96 -5.81 17.78
CA ASP A 86 -4.31 -4.51 17.61
C ASP A 86 -2.92 -4.68 16.96
N SER A 87 -2.95 -4.85 15.65
CA SER A 87 -1.79 -4.98 14.77
C SER A 87 -1.79 -3.79 13.80
N PRO A 88 -0.61 -3.26 13.42
CA PRO A 88 -0.51 -2.28 12.34
C PRO A 88 -0.92 -2.86 10.98
N ARG A 89 -1.06 -4.20 10.88
CA ARG A 89 -1.31 -4.98 9.68
C ARG A 89 -2.64 -5.74 9.69
#